data_AF-A0A437MIA8-F1
#
_entry.id   AF-A0A437MIA8-F1
#
_cell.length_a   1.000
_cell.length_b   1.000
_cell.length_c   1.000
_cell.angle_alpha   90.00
_cell.angle_beta   90.00
_cell.angle_gamma   90.00
#
_symmetry.space_group_name_H-M   'P 1'
#
loop_
_entity.id
_entity.type
_entity.pdbx_description
1 polymer ?
#
loop_
_entity_poly.entity_id
_entity_poly.type
_entity_poly.pdbx_seq_one_letter_code
_entity_poly.pdbx_strand_id
1 'polypeptide(L)'
;MDLKDFTSFEKLIAPSVVKVMYWIGIVGICLAGLGAMATAFTMFGGGFLQFIMAIIGTAVGLLFWRVVCELYIVAFGMFERLGAIRDSLARGIPPR
;
A
#
# COMPACT_ATOMS: atom_id res chain seq x y z
N MET A 1 24.36 -2.55 15.84
CA MET A 1 23.12 -2.07 15.18
C MET A 1 22.17 -3.24 15.22
N ASP A 2 21.43 -3.34 16.32
CA ASP A 2 20.75 -4.55 16.73
C ASP A 2 19.42 -4.74 16.00
N LEU A 3 19.26 -5.90 15.38
CA LEU A 3 18.02 -6.40 14.78
C LEU A 3 16.89 -6.59 15.82
N LYS A 4 17.22 -6.47 17.11
CA LYS A 4 16.29 -6.60 18.24
C LYS A 4 15.34 -5.42 18.39
N ASP A 5 15.76 -4.21 17.98
CA ASP A 5 14.89 -3.03 18.00
C ASP A 5 13.83 -3.05 16.90
N PHE A 6 14.03 -3.83 15.83
CA PHE A 6 13.01 -4.09 14.81
C PHE A 6 11.93 -5.07 15.28
N THR A 7 12.18 -5.83 16.36
CA THR A 7 11.23 -6.81 16.91
C THR A 7 10.38 -6.28 18.06
N SER A 8 10.62 -5.04 18.50
CA SER A 8 9.74 -4.35 19.45
C SER A 8 8.49 -3.84 18.74
N PHE A 9 7.56 -4.75 18.49
CA PHE A 9 6.19 -4.57 17.99
C PHE A 9 5.29 -3.71 18.91
N GLU A 10 5.87 -2.78 19.67
CA GLU A 10 5.16 -1.96 20.65
C GLU A 10 4.94 -0.52 20.16
N LYS A 11 5.74 -0.06 19.19
CA LYS A 11 5.55 1.23 18.52
C LYS A 11 5.22 1.01 17.07
N LEU A 12 3.94 0.80 16.75
CA LEU A 12 3.30 1.37 15.54
C LEU A 12 4.22 1.52 14.30
N ILE A 13 4.92 0.45 13.91
CA ILE A 13 5.79 0.44 12.71
C ILE A 13 4.91 0.24 11.46
N ALA A 14 3.73 -0.33 11.64
CA ALA A 14 2.80 -0.66 10.57
C ALA A 14 2.43 0.53 9.65
N PRO A 15 2.08 1.74 10.14
CA PRO A 15 1.73 2.86 9.26
C PRO A 15 2.92 3.30 8.38
N SER A 16 4.13 3.30 8.94
CA SER A 16 5.34 3.67 8.21
C SER A 16 5.74 2.62 7.19
N VAL A 17 5.61 1.33 7.52
CA VAL A 17 5.87 0.21 6.58
C VAL A 17 4.88 0.24 5.41
N VAL A 18 3.59 0.49 5.66
CA VAL A 18 2.60 0.61 4.59
C VAL A 18 2.90 1.79 3.67
N LYS A 19 3.42 2.91 4.18
CA LYS A 19 3.90 4.04 3.35
C LYS A 19 5.05 3.66 2.41
N VAL A 20 6.02 2.88 2.90
CA VAL A 20 7.13 2.38 2.06
C VAL A 20 6.60 1.41 1.00
N MET A 21 5.71 0.49 1.41
CA MET A 21 5.04 -0.44 0.50
C MET A 21 4.26 0.28 -0.59
N TYR A 22 3.56 1.38 -0.25
CA TYR A 22 2.80 2.20 -1.18
C TYR A 22 3.67 2.69 -2.34
N TRP A 23 4.83 3.27 -2.03
CA TRP A 23 5.78 3.76 -3.04
C TRP A 23 6.33 2.62 -3.90
N ILE A 24 6.70 1.49 -3.29
CA ILE A 24 7.19 0.32 -4.02
C ILE A 24 6.12 -0.20 -4.99
N GLY A 25 4.86 -0.29 -4.56
CA GLY A 25 3.77 -0.75 -5.41
C GLY A 25 3.44 0.21 -6.55
N ILE A 26 3.51 1.53 -6.34
CA ILE A 26 3.39 2.50 -7.43
C ILE A 26 4.49 2.29 -8.47
N VAL A 27 5.75 2.16 -8.02
CA VAL A 27 6.88 1.90 -8.92
C VAL A 27 6.66 0.58 -9.67
N GLY A 28 6.23 -0.47 -8.99
CA GLY A 28 5.91 -1.77 -9.60
C GLY A 28 4.82 -1.68 -10.66
N ILE A 29 3.72 -0.97 -10.40
CA ILE A 29 2.62 -0.80 -11.34
C ILE A 29 3.05 0.05 -12.55
N CYS A 30 3.82 1.11 -12.32
CA CYS A 30 4.38 1.92 -13.41
C CYS A 30 5.31 1.08 -14.30
N LEU A 31 6.20 0.28 -13.71
CA LEU A 31 7.09 -0.61 -14.47
C LEU A 31 6.32 -1.70 -15.22
N ALA A 32 5.31 -2.30 -14.58
CA ALA A 32 4.44 -3.29 -15.22
C ALA A 32 3.65 -2.68 -16.39
N GLY A 33 3.14 -1.45 -16.23
CA GLY A 33 2.46 -0.70 -17.28
C GLY A 33 3.37 -0.40 -18.46
N LEU A 34 4.59 0.08 -18.20
CA LEU A 34 5.60 0.32 -19.24
C LEU A 34 6.00 -0.97 -19.96
N GLY A 35 6.16 -2.08 -19.24
CA GLY A 35 6.43 -3.40 -19.84
C GLY A 35 5.29 -3.90 -20.71
N ALA A 36 4.04 -3.72 -20.27
CA ALA A 36 2.85 -4.06 -21.04
C ALA A 36 2.74 -3.21 -22.33
N MET A 37 3.10 -1.93 -22.26
CA MET A 37 3.17 -1.06 -23.43
C MET A 37 4.29 -1.47 -24.39
N ALA A 38 5.48 -1.81 -23.89
CA ALA A 38 6.62 -2.21 -24.72
C ALA A 38 6.33 -3.51 -25.50
N THR A 39 5.68 -4.47 -24.84
CA THR A 39 5.29 -5.74 -25.49
C THR A 39 4.16 -5.56 -26.51
N ALA A 40 3.27 -4.59 -26.32
CA ALA A 40 2.20 -4.30 -27.27
C ALA A 40 2.72 -3.96 -28.69
N PHE A 41 3.87 -3.28 -28.82
CA PHE A 41 4.45 -2.95 -30.13
C PHE A 41 5.13 -4.13 -30.83
N THR A 42 5.42 -5.23 -30.13
CA THR A 42 6.08 -6.41 -30.71
C THR A 42 5.11 -7.39 -31.38
N MET A 43 3.80 -7.25 -31.15
CA MET A 43 2.80 -8.20 -31.62
C MET A 43 2.16 -7.72 -32.94
N PHE A 44 2.50 -8.37 -34.06
CA PHE A 44 2.03 -8.02 -35.39
C PHE A 44 0.50 -8.22 -35.50
N GLY A 45 -0.25 -7.12 -35.74
CA GLY A 45 -1.69 -7.16 -36.03
C GLY A 45 -2.66 -6.89 -34.86
N GLY A 46 -2.19 -6.89 -33.60
CA GLY A 46 -3.04 -6.69 -32.41
C GLY A 46 -2.58 -5.63 -31.40
N GLY A 47 -1.40 -5.02 -31.63
CA GLY A 47 -0.73 -4.15 -30.66
C GLY A 47 -1.50 -2.91 -30.21
N PHE A 48 -2.35 -2.34 -31.06
CA PHE A 48 -3.10 -1.12 -30.71
C PHE A 48 -4.13 -1.35 -29.60
N LEU A 49 -4.88 -2.46 -29.67
CA LEU A 49 -5.85 -2.80 -28.63
C LEU A 49 -5.14 -3.15 -27.32
N GLN A 50 -4.04 -3.90 -27.40
CA GLN A 50 -3.21 -4.24 -26.24
C GLN A 50 -2.62 -3.00 -25.56
N PHE A 51 -2.21 -1.99 -26.35
CA PHE A 51 -1.69 -0.73 -25.84
C PHE A 51 -2.76 0.07 -25.08
N ILE A 52 -3.98 0.17 -25.62
CA ILE A 52 -5.10 0.82 -24.92
C ILE A 52 -5.43 0.08 -23.63
N MET A 53 -5.48 -1.27 -23.67
CA MET A 53 -5.71 -2.08 -22.48
C MET A 53 -4.59 -1.93 -21.44
N ALA A 54 -3.34 -1.77 -21.87
CA ALA A 54 -2.21 -1.52 -20.98
C ALA A 54 -2.34 -0.16 -20.28
N ILE A 55 -2.75 0.90 -20.99
CA ILE A 55 -3.01 2.23 -20.39
C ILE A 55 -4.13 2.13 -19.35
N ILE A 56 -5.28 1.58 -19.76
CA ILE A 56 -6.45 1.46 -18.89
C ILE A 56 -6.13 0.58 -17.68
N GLY A 57 -5.49 -0.57 -17.91
CA GLY A 57 -5.07 -1.51 -16.87
C GLY A 57 -4.09 -0.89 -15.88
N THR A 58 -3.15 -0.07 -16.35
CA THR A 58 -2.21 0.64 -15.47
C THR A 58 -2.93 1.69 -14.63
N ALA A 59 -3.84 2.46 -15.23
CA ALA A 59 -4.63 3.47 -14.51
C ALA A 59 -5.54 2.82 -13.44
N VAL A 60 -6.25 1.75 -13.81
CA VAL A 60 -7.10 0.99 -12.88
C VAL A 60 -6.23 0.33 -11.80
N GLY A 61 -5.08 -0.22 -12.16
CA GLY A 61 -4.13 -0.81 -11.22
C GLY A 61 -3.63 0.20 -10.18
N LEU A 62 -3.28 1.42 -10.60
CA LEU A 62 -2.88 2.50 -9.70
C LEU A 62 -4.02 2.91 -8.76
N LEU A 63 -5.25 3.05 -9.28
CA LEU A 63 -6.42 3.37 -8.47
C LEU A 63 -6.71 2.28 -7.45
N PHE A 64 -6.71 1.02 -7.88
CA PHE A 64 -6.92 -0.14 -7.01
C PHE A 64 -5.86 -0.21 -5.92
N TRP A 65 -4.58 -0.01 -6.27
CA TRP A 65 -3.48 0.02 -5.31
C TRP A 65 -3.62 1.12 -4.27
N ARG A 66 -4.07 2.32 -4.68
CA ARG A 66 -4.37 3.41 -3.75
C ARG A 66 -5.42 3.00 -2.73
N VAL A 67 -6.54 2.44 -3.19
CA VAL A 67 -7.64 2.03 -2.30
C VAL A 67 -7.17 0.97 -1.31
N VAL A 68 -6.44 -0.05 -1.77
CA VAL A 68 -5.89 -1.11 -0.91
C VAL A 68 -4.95 -0.54 0.14
N CYS A 69 -4.01 0.33 -0.24
CA CYS A 69 -3.08 0.94 0.69
C CYS A 69 -3.80 1.81 1.74
N GLU A 70 -4.81 2.57 1.32
CA GLU A 70 -5.61 3.41 2.22
C GLU A 70 -6.41 2.56 3.21
N LEU A 71 -7.01 1.45 2.77
CA LEU A 71 -7.69 0.49 3.64
C LEU A 71 -6.74 -0.09 4.71
N TYR A 72 -5.51 -0.46 4.34
CA TYR A 72 -4.53 -0.95 5.31
C TYR A 72 -4.16 0.14 6.34
N ILE A 73 -3.88 1.37 5.90
CA ILE A 73 -3.55 2.47 6.81
C ILE A 73 -4.70 2.72 7.78
N VAL A 74 -5.94 2.76 7.30
CA VAL A 74 -7.13 2.97 8.13
C VAL A 74 -7.31 1.82 9.13
N ALA A 75 -7.21 0.57 8.66
CA ALA A 75 -7.35 -0.60 9.53
C ALA A 75 -6.30 -0.60 10.64
N PHE A 76 -5.02 -0.39 10.31
CA PHE A 76 -3.97 -0.28 11.32
C PHE A 76 -4.20 0.90 12.26
N GLY A 77 -4.55 2.08 11.74
CA GLY A 77 -4.87 3.25 12.55
C GLY A 77 -6.04 3.03 13.53
N MET A 78 -7.02 2.20 13.17
CA MET A 78 -8.08 1.78 14.09
C MET A 78 -7.54 0.89 15.23
N PHE A 79 -6.67 -0.07 14.93
CA PHE A 79 -6.04 -0.91 15.95
C PHE A 79 -5.22 -0.10 16.95
N GLU A 80 -4.47 0.92 16.49
CA GLU A 80 -3.70 1.80 17.39
C GLU A 80 -4.61 2.55 18.36
N ARG A 81 -5.71 3.13 17.84
CA ARG A 81 -6.69 3.87 18.66
C ARG A 81 -7.35 2.97 19.70
N LEU A 82 -7.71 1.74 19.32
CA LEU A 82 -8.28 0.75 20.25
C LEU A 82 -7.27 0.35 21.34
N GLY A 83 -5.99 0.18 21.00
CA GLY A 83 -4.93 -0.04 21.97
C GLY A 83 -4.80 1.11 22.96
N ALA A 84 -4.81 2.36 22.48
CA ALA A 84 -4.76 3.54 23.33
C ALA A 84 -5.94 3.67 24.29
N ILE A 85 -7.16 3.30 23.84
CA ILE A 85 -8.37 3.29 24.68
C ILE A 85 -8.23 2.22 25.77
N ARG A 86 -7.79 1.00 25.42
CA ARG A 86 -7.56 -0.09 26.39
C ARG A 86 -6.58 0.35 27.49
N ASP A 87 -5.47 0.97 27.11
CA ASP A 87 -4.43 1.39 28.06
C ASP A 87 -4.86 2.60 28.91
N SER A 88 -5.80 3.42 28.40
CA SER A 88 -6.43 4.50 29.17
C SER A 88 -7.42 3.95 30.20
N LEU A 89 -8.24 2.96 29.81
CA LEU A 89 -9.19 2.29 30.70
C LEU A 89 -8.46 1.49 31.79
N ALA A 90 -7.36 0.81 31.44
CA ALA A 90 -6.54 0.05 32.39
C ALA A 90 -5.87 0.93 33.46
N ARG A 91 -5.61 2.20 33.17
CA ARG A 91 -5.03 3.16 34.14
C ARG A 91 -6.06 3.79 35.08
N GLY A 92 -7.35 3.52 34.91
CA GLY A 92 -8.39 4.05 35.79
C GLY A 92 -8.53 5.58 35.78
N ILE A 93 -8.02 6.26 34.75
CA ILE A 93 -8.11 7.71 34.60
C ILE A 93 -9.42 8.02 33.85
N PRO A 94 -10.40 8.70 34.46
CA PRO A 94 -11.62 9.07 33.75
C PRO A 94 -11.29 10.03 32.60
N PRO A 95 -11.94 9.87 31.43
CA PRO A 95 -11.72 10.75 30.29
C PRO A 95 -12.10 12.19 30.66
N ARG A 96 -11.23 13.14 30.33
CA ARG A 96 -11.53 14.58 30.35
C ARG A 96 -11.82 15.05 28.94
#